data_AF-J3J7I8-F1
#
_entry.id   AF-J3J7I8-F1
#
_cell.length_a   1.000
_cell.length_b   1.000
_cell.length_c   1.000
_cell.angle_alpha   90.00
_cell.angle_beta   90.00
_cell.angle_gamma   90.00
#
_symmetry.space_group_name_H-M   'P 1'
#
loop_
_entity.id
_entity.type
_entity.pdbx_description
1 polymer ?
#
loop_
_entity_poly.entity_id
_entity_poly.type
_entity_poly.pdbx_seq_one_letter_code
_entity_poly.pdbx_strand_id
1 'polypeptide(L)'
;MTATRTITTTAAACAGLALLLGACAPITPFARPTPTPTASSPTPTNTPSESNACTGYLLAIEETFYFSPRNRNTYPQYYFLIDSEQSEDTHVYLDGTVPDSMPELKEAAVDADLTIGQPVVAPGVGTFTILNAVPGPEQYAGGTITFCFEPDPSLDVNTDELAKFDAR
;
A
#
# COMPACT_ATOMS: atom_id res chain seq x y z
N MET A 1 -21.28 38.19 -37.56
CA MET A 1 -20.84 37.07 -38.43
C MET A 1 -20.91 35.81 -37.58
N THR A 2 -21.96 35.02 -37.77
CA THR A 2 -22.28 33.85 -36.97
C THR A 2 -22.00 32.62 -37.82
N ALA A 3 -21.05 31.78 -37.41
CA ALA A 3 -20.68 30.57 -38.13
C ALA A 3 -21.31 29.35 -37.46
N THR A 4 -22.36 28.83 -38.09
CA THR A 4 -22.97 27.53 -37.78
C THR A 4 -22.08 26.43 -38.34
N ARG A 5 -21.70 25.43 -37.54
CA ARG A 5 -21.12 24.18 -38.06
C ARG A 5 -21.75 22.96 -37.39
N THR A 6 -22.42 22.20 -38.25
CA THR A 6 -23.18 20.97 -38.02
C THR A 6 -22.27 19.84 -37.54
N ILE A 7 -22.72 19.07 -36.53
CA ILE A 7 -22.10 17.81 -36.12
C ILE A 7 -22.97 16.67 -36.69
N THR A 8 -22.35 15.81 -37.50
CA THR A 8 -22.98 14.68 -38.18
C THR A 8 -22.95 13.44 -37.26
N THR A 9 -24.12 12.92 -36.92
CA THR A 9 -24.31 11.65 -36.20
C THR A 9 -24.32 10.48 -37.19
N THR A 10 -23.46 9.49 -36.98
CA THR A 10 -23.54 8.20 -37.70
C THR A 10 -23.96 7.10 -36.72
N ALA A 11 -25.20 6.63 -36.88
CA ALA A 11 -25.72 5.42 -36.26
C ALA A 11 -25.36 4.21 -37.15
N ALA A 12 -24.85 3.13 -36.55
CA ALA A 12 -24.67 1.85 -37.22
C ALA A 12 -25.63 0.83 -36.62
N ALA A 13 -26.56 0.35 -37.46
CA ALA A 13 -27.58 -0.63 -37.14
C ALA A 13 -27.03 -2.05 -37.32
N CYS A 14 -27.22 -2.93 -36.33
CA CYS A 14 -26.99 -4.36 -36.49
C CYS A 14 -28.33 -5.05 -36.81
N ALA A 15 -28.56 -5.32 -38.09
CA ALA A 15 -29.62 -6.17 -38.58
C ALA A 15 -29.28 -7.65 -38.34
N GLY A 16 -30.24 -8.42 -37.83
CA GLY A 16 -30.12 -9.87 -37.67
C GLY A 16 -30.43 -10.64 -38.96
N LEU A 17 -30.08 -11.93 -38.99
CA LEU A 17 -30.77 -12.94 -39.81
C LEU A 17 -30.43 -14.35 -39.30
N ALA A 18 -31.44 -15.21 -39.26
CA ALA A 18 -31.39 -16.57 -38.74
C ALA A 18 -31.41 -17.63 -39.87
N LEU A 19 -31.00 -18.86 -39.49
CA LEU A 19 -31.54 -20.18 -39.90
C LEU A 19 -31.06 -20.89 -41.21
N LEU A 20 -30.46 -22.08 -40.98
CA LEU A 20 -30.76 -23.43 -41.55
C LEU A 20 -29.72 -24.16 -42.44
N LEU A 21 -29.35 -25.34 -41.92
CA LEU A 21 -29.18 -26.68 -42.54
C LEU A 21 -28.07 -26.97 -43.56
N GLY A 22 -27.27 -28.00 -43.25
CA GLY A 22 -26.48 -28.72 -44.26
C GLY A 22 -25.56 -29.82 -43.71
N ALA A 23 -25.95 -31.07 -43.96
CA ALA A 23 -25.12 -32.25 -44.22
C ALA A 23 -24.42 -33.03 -43.07
N CYS A 24 -24.59 -34.35 -43.20
CA CYS A 24 -24.11 -35.45 -42.40
C CYS A 24 -22.79 -35.99 -43.01
N ALA A 25 -21.76 -36.24 -42.20
CA ALA A 25 -20.64 -37.15 -42.52
C ALA A 25 -19.90 -37.59 -41.24
N PRO A 26 -19.38 -38.84 -41.16
CA PRO A 26 -18.85 -39.42 -39.93
C PRO A 26 -17.36 -39.11 -39.79
N ILE A 27 -16.92 -38.64 -38.62
CA ILE A 27 -15.51 -38.38 -38.34
C ILE A 27 -15.16 -38.94 -36.96
N THR A 28 -14.26 -39.92 -37.01
CA THR A 28 -13.42 -40.56 -35.97
C THR A 28 -13.40 -39.95 -34.56
N PRO A 29 -13.23 -40.77 -33.49
CA PRO A 29 -13.08 -40.24 -32.13
C PRO A 29 -11.77 -39.45 -32.03
N PHE A 30 -11.88 -38.13 -32.12
CA PHE A 30 -10.82 -37.23 -31.72
C PHE A 30 -10.65 -37.35 -30.19
N ALA A 31 -9.43 -37.66 -29.77
CA ALA A 31 -9.03 -37.58 -28.39
C ALA A 31 -9.37 -36.19 -27.85
N ARG A 32 -10.15 -36.15 -26.76
CA ARG A 32 -10.51 -34.96 -26.02
C ARG A 32 -9.23 -34.33 -25.45
N PRO A 33 -8.81 -33.12 -25.86
CA PRO A 33 -7.83 -32.39 -25.08
C PRO A 33 -8.52 -31.98 -23.77
N THR A 34 -7.92 -32.40 -22.66
CA THR A 34 -8.24 -31.91 -21.32
C THR A 34 -8.21 -30.38 -21.33
N PRO A 35 -9.23 -29.67 -20.82
CA PRO A 35 -9.14 -28.23 -20.67
C PRO A 35 -8.05 -27.91 -19.64
N THR A 36 -6.93 -27.35 -20.11
CA THR A 36 -5.97 -26.65 -19.27
C THR A 36 -6.69 -25.45 -18.66
N PRO A 37 -6.75 -25.28 -17.33
CA PRO A 37 -7.28 -24.06 -16.75
C PRO A 37 -6.36 -22.89 -17.12
N THR A 38 -6.85 -21.98 -17.95
CA THR A 38 -6.27 -20.66 -18.15
C THR A 38 -6.49 -19.87 -16.85
N ALA A 39 -5.45 -19.80 -16.01
CA ALA A 39 -5.41 -18.85 -14.91
C ALA A 39 -5.15 -17.46 -15.49
N SER A 40 -6.22 -16.72 -15.78
CA SER A 40 -6.17 -15.27 -15.95
C SER A 40 -6.24 -14.63 -14.57
N SER A 41 -5.10 -14.18 -14.05
CA SER A 41 -5.03 -13.05 -13.12
C SER A 41 -3.56 -12.62 -13.00
N PRO A 42 -3.17 -11.37 -13.31
CA PRO A 42 -1.90 -10.87 -12.83
C PRO A 42 -2.06 -10.69 -11.32
N THR A 43 -1.62 -11.68 -10.55
CA THR A 43 -1.37 -11.50 -9.13
C THR A 43 -0.37 -10.34 -9.01
N PRO A 44 -0.66 -9.24 -8.29
CA PRO A 44 0.39 -8.28 -7.96
C PRO A 44 1.49 -9.08 -7.28
N THR A 45 2.67 -9.04 -7.90
CA THR A 45 3.84 -9.73 -7.37
C THR A 45 4.22 -8.98 -6.09
N ASN A 46 3.68 -9.42 -4.95
CA ASN A 46 4.26 -9.12 -3.66
C ASN A 46 5.65 -9.74 -3.69
N THR A 47 6.67 -8.96 -4.01
CA THR A 47 8.06 -9.34 -3.80
C THR A 47 8.26 -9.47 -2.29
N PRO A 48 8.40 -10.67 -1.72
CA PRO A 48 8.71 -10.83 -0.32
C PRO A 48 10.24 -10.88 -0.24
N SER A 49 10.89 -9.73 -0.09
CA SER A 49 12.32 -9.70 0.23
C SER A 49 12.67 -8.39 0.91
N GLU A 50 12.19 -8.22 2.14
CA GLU A 50 12.83 -7.29 3.09
C GLU A 50 12.39 -7.52 4.55
N SER A 51 11.33 -8.29 4.82
CA SER A 51 10.94 -8.69 6.19
C SER A 51 12.07 -9.37 7.00
N ASN A 52 12.98 -10.10 6.33
CA ASN A 52 14.13 -10.75 6.98
C ASN A 52 15.37 -9.83 7.16
N ALA A 53 15.34 -8.60 6.64
CA ALA A 53 16.44 -7.63 6.77
C ALA A 53 16.25 -6.68 7.97
N CYS A 54 15.05 -6.64 8.56
CA CYS A 54 14.81 -5.82 9.75
C CYS A 54 15.51 -6.42 10.97
N THR A 55 16.56 -5.75 11.45
CA THR A 55 17.29 -6.10 12.68
C THR A 55 16.59 -5.64 13.95
N GLY A 56 15.68 -4.66 13.84
CA GLY A 56 14.82 -4.20 14.91
C GLY A 56 13.45 -4.89 14.97
N TYR A 57 12.44 -4.11 15.31
CA TYR A 57 11.04 -4.53 15.38
C TYR A 57 10.40 -4.42 14.02
N LEU A 58 9.85 -5.53 13.52
CA LEU A 58 9.05 -5.55 12.31
C LEU A 58 7.60 -5.29 12.73
N LEU A 59 7.06 -4.15 12.33
CA LEU A 59 5.76 -3.68 12.78
C LEU A 59 4.81 -3.48 11.60
N ALA A 60 3.52 -3.72 11.83
CA ALA A 60 2.44 -3.39 10.91
C ALA A 60 1.40 -2.52 11.62
N ILE A 61 1.08 -1.37 11.02
CA ILE A 61 0.15 -0.40 11.58
C ILE A 61 -0.85 0.05 10.53
N GLU A 62 -2.08 0.34 10.96
CA GLU A 62 -3.07 0.99 10.12
C GLU A 62 -2.73 2.48 9.96
N GLU A 63 -3.07 3.03 8.81
CA GLU A 63 -2.95 4.45 8.54
C GLU A 63 -3.64 5.29 9.63
N THR A 64 -3.08 6.45 10.00
CA THR A 64 -3.57 7.35 11.07
C THR A 64 -3.53 6.82 12.50
N PHE A 65 -3.19 5.55 12.73
CA PHE A 65 -3.01 5.05 14.10
C PHE A 65 -1.72 5.59 14.69
N TYR A 66 -1.79 5.99 15.96
CA TYR A 66 -0.64 6.49 16.69
C TYR A 66 0.25 5.34 17.18
N PHE A 67 1.55 5.54 16.98
CA PHE A 67 2.63 4.71 17.47
C PHE A 67 3.49 5.52 18.44
N SER A 68 3.59 5.04 19.68
CA SER A 68 4.32 5.71 20.77
C SER A 68 5.46 4.83 21.31
N PRO A 69 6.65 4.81 20.69
CA PRO A 69 7.71 3.86 21.01
C PRO A 69 8.34 4.06 22.41
N ARG A 70 8.04 5.18 23.08
CA ARG A 70 8.60 5.54 24.39
C ARG A 70 7.69 5.12 25.55
N ASN A 71 8.26 4.48 26.56
CA ASN A 71 7.54 3.90 27.71
C ASN A 71 6.91 4.96 28.65
N ARG A 72 7.57 6.11 28.80
CA ARG A 72 7.11 7.23 29.63
C ARG A 72 7.06 8.50 28.82
N ASN A 73 6.04 9.34 29.08
CA ASN A 73 5.78 10.53 28.29
C ASN A 73 5.71 10.13 26.81
N THR A 74 4.58 9.55 26.39
CA THR A 74 4.37 8.83 25.11
C THR A 74 4.62 9.67 23.84
N TYR A 75 5.14 10.89 23.97
CA TYR A 75 5.63 11.68 22.87
C TYR A 75 7.11 11.38 22.55
N PRO A 76 7.53 11.58 21.31
CA PRO A 76 6.68 11.84 20.14
C PRO A 76 5.71 10.70 19.82
N GLN A 77 4.52 11.08 19.33
CA GLN A 77 3.55 10.14 18.76
C GLN A 77 3.67 10.21 17.25
N TYR A 78 3.83 9.04 16.63
CA TYR A 78 3.99 8.93 15.19
C TYR A 78 2.75 8.36 14.54
N TYR A 79 2.42 8.79 13.33
CA TYR A 79 1.44 8.11 12.49
C TYR A 79 1.92 8.16 11.04
N PHE A 80 1.32 7.28 10.23
CA PHE A 80 1.63 7.16 8.82
C PHE A 80 0.39 7.50 7.98
N LEU A 81 0.62 8.10 6.82
CA LEU A 81 -0.37 8.29 5.76
C LEU A 81 0.14 7.64 4.47
N ILE A 82 -0.75 7.07 3.66
CA ILE A 82 -0.38 6.52 2.36
C ILE A 82 -0.87 7.49 1.28
N ASP A 83 0.07 8.14 0.59
CA ASP A 83 -0.26 8.93 -0.59
C ASP A 83 -0.26 8.02 -1.83
N SER A 84 -1.46 7.72 -2.31
CA SER A 84 -1.72 6.94 -3.51
C SER A 84 -2.17 7.78 -4.70
N GLU A 85 -2.31 9.10 -4.53
CA GLU A 85 -2.86 9.99 -5.56
C GLU A 85 -1.77 10.61 -6.43
N GLN A 86 -0.51 10.66 -5.95
CA GLN A 86 0.53 11.47 -6.59
C GLN A 86 1.52 10.73 -7.51
N SER A 87 1.63 9.40 -7.52
CA SER A 87 2.65 8.75 -8.36
C SER A 87 2.35 7.28 -8.74
N GLU A 88 3.11 6.72 -9.69
CA GLU A 88 3.10 5.28 -10.01
C GLU A 88 3.65 4.42 -8.85
N ASP A 89 4.37 5.05 -7.90
CA ASP A 89 4.94 4.46 -6.69
C ASP A 89 4.15 4.89 -5.44
N THR A 90 3.91 3.94 -4.53
CA THR A 90 3.27 4.23 -3.23
C THR A 90 4.22 5.01 -2.33
N HIS A 91 3.85 6.23 -1.95
CA HIS A 91 4.58 7.03 -0.97
C HIS A 91 3.91 6.93 0.41
N VAL A 92 4.72 6.96 1.46
CA VAL A 92 4.23 6.97 2.84
C VAL A 92 4.72 8.23 3.52
N TYR A 93 3.82 9.03 4.06
CA TYR A 93 4.17 10.18 4.88
C TYR A 93 4.23 9.76 6.35
N LEU A 94 5.30 10.15 7.06
CA LEU A 94 5.48 9.97 8.50
C LEU A 94 5.44 11.32 9.18
N ASP A 95 4.51 11.47 10.11
CA ASP A 95 4.46 12.60 11.04
C ASP A 95 4.74 12.09 12.45
N GLY A 96 5.63 12.79 13.15
CA GLY A 96 5.95 12.61 14.55
C GLY A 96 5.72 13.90 15.30
N THR A 97 4.68 13.95 16.13
CA THR A 97 4.32 15.17 16.85
C THR A 97 4.89 15.21 18.27
N VAL A 98 5.35 16.40 18.67
CA VAL A 98 5.78 16.72 20.03
C VAL A 98 5.07 18.01 20.47
N PRO A 99 4.44 18.05 21.66
CA PRO A 99 3.79 19.25 22.15
C PRO A 99 4.82 20.32 22.54
N ASP A 100 4.46 21.59 22.38
CA ASP A 100 5.33 22.73 22.74
C ASP A 100 5.75 22.75 24.23
N SER A 101 5.01 22.05 25.10
CA SER A 101 5.34 21.89 26.51
C SER A 101 6.52 20.94 26.77
N MET A 102 7.05 20.25 25.76
CA MET A 102 8.17 19.30 25.84
C MET A 102 9.31 19.70 24.89
N PRO A 103 9.94 20.88 25.08
CA PRO A 103 11.00 21.37 24.20
C PRO A 103 12.20 20.44 24.10
N GLU A 104 12.47 19.63 25.15
CA GLU A 104 13.55 18.65 25.18
C GLU A 104 13.37 17.49 24.20
N LEU A 105 12.14 17.27 23.70
CA LEU A 105 11.83 16.23 22.71
C LEU A 105 11.65 16.79 21.31
N LYS A 106 11.77 18.10 21.10
CA LYS A 106 11.40 18.74 19.84
C LYS A 106 12.19 18.23 18.63
N GLU A 107 13.46 17.87 18.83
CA GLU A 107 14.30 17.28 17.77
C GLU A 107 13.85 15.88 17.36
N ALA A 108 13.02 15.20 18.16
CA ALA A 108 12.49 13.88 17.84
C ALA A 108 11.23 13.93 16.97
N ALA A 109 10.66 15.12 16.74
CA ALA A 109 9.57 15.30 15.80
C ALA A 109 10.04 14.98 14.37
N VAL A 110 9.13 14.42 13.57
CA VAL A 110 9.39 14.05 12.18
C VAL A 110 8.27 14.59 11.32
N ASP A 111 8.60 15.06 10.12
CA ASP A 111 7.67 15.50 9.10
C ASP A 111 8.35 15.17 7.77
N ALA A 112 8.04 14.00 7.20
CA ALA A 112 8.79 13.46 6.08
C ALA A 112 7.97 12.55 5.16
N ASP A 113 8.24 12.66 3.86
CA ASP A 113 7.86 11.66 2.86
C ASP A 113 8.89 10.53 2.82
N LEU A 114 8.42 9.29 2.99
CA LEU A 114 9.22 8.09 2.97
C LEU A 114 9.01 7.34 1.65
N THR A 115 10.13 6.92 1.08
CA THR A 115 10.18 5.94 -0.01
C THR A 115 10.45 4.57 0.59
N ILE A 116 9.84 3.52 0.04
CA ILE A 116 10.06 2.13 0.47
C ILE A 116 11.57 1.81 0.45
N GLY A 117 12.05 1.19 1.53
CA GLY A 117 13.45 0.80 1.75
C GLY A 117 14.38 1.94 2.20
N GLN A 118 13.94 3.20 2.19
CA GLN A 118 14.75 4.33 2.66
C GLN A 118 14.50 4.62 4.15
N PRO A 119 15.56 4.73 4.97
CA PRO A 119 15.43 5.00 6.40
C PRO A 119 15.21 6.50 6.68
N VAL A 120 14.39 6.79 7.70
CA VAL A 120 14.26 8.12 8.33
C VAL A 120 14.61 8.00 9.80
N VAL A 121 15.48 8.91 10.28
CA VAL A 121 15.94 8.92 11.66
C VAL A 121 15.14 9.95 12.45
N ALA A 122 14.56 9.52 13.57
CA ALA A 122 14.03 10.38 14.61
C ALA A 122 15.05 10.46 15.77
N PRO A 123 15.74 11.59 15.96
CA PRO A 123 16.75 11.76 16.99
C PRO A 123 16.30 11.34 18.39
N GLY A 124 17.07 10.45 19.03
CA GLY A 124 16.78 9.96 20.39
C GLY A 124 15.54 9.06 20.51
N VAL A 125 14.99 8.62 19.38
CA VAL A 125 13.87 7.67 19.31
C VAL A 125 14.26 6.44 18.52
N GLY A 126 14.68 6.60 17.26
CA GLY A 126 15.07 5.47 16.43
C GLY A 126 14.97 5.75 14.95
N THR A 127 15.13 4.69 14.16
CA THR A 127 15.07 4.73 12.69
C THR A 127 13.84 3.99 12.21
N PHE A 128 13.12 4.62 11.27
CA PHE A 128 11.95 4.08 10.60
C PHE A 128 12.32 3.73 9.16
N THR A 129 12.03 2.51 8.71
CA THR A 129 12.20 2.12 7.31
C THR A 129 10.93 1.46 6.82
N ILE A 130 10.25 2.06 5.85
CA ILE A 130 9.04 1.47 5.27
C ILE A 130 9.43 0.28 4.40
N LEU A 131 8.82 -0.88 4.62
CA LEU A 131 9.10 -2.10 3.86
C LEU A 131 7.97 -2.42 2.88
N ASN A 132 6.74 -2.08 3.26
CA ASN A 132 5.57 -2.26 2.41
C ASN A 132 4.47 -1.29 2.82
N ALA A 133 3.67 -0.86 1.85
CA ALA A 133 2.51 -0.01 2.07
C ALA A 133 1.38 -0.48 1.15
N VAL A 134 0.27 -0.89 1.76
CA VAL A 134 -0.91 -1.38 1.06
C VAL A 134 -2.03 -0.36 1.26
N PRO A 135 -2.41 0.41 0.23
CA PRO A 135 -3.55 1.32 0.32
C PRO A 135 -4.84 0.56 0.65
N GLY A 136 -5.76 1.22 1.35
CA GLY A 136 -7.11 0.71 1.55
C GLY A 136 -7.87 0.57 0.21
N PRO A 137 -8.94 -0.25 0.17
CA PRO A 137 -9.69 -0.50 -1.08
C PRO A 137 -10.38 0.75 -1.65
N GLU A 138 -10.62 1.76 -0.83
CA GLU A 138 -11.28 3.02 -1.20
C GLU A 138 -10.62 4.18 -0.47
N GLN A 139 -10.85 5.41 -0.95
CA GLN A 139 -10.42 6.63 -0.27
C GLN A 139 -10.95 6.59 1.18
N TYR A 140 -10.09 6.79 2.18
CA TYR A 140 -10.40 6.69 3.62
C TYR A 140 -10.64 5.30 4.20
N ALA A 141 -10.49 4.21 3.43
CA ALA A 141 -10.68 2.85 3.93
C ALA A 141 -9.54 2.33 4.82
N GLY A 142 -8.55 3.17 5.13
CA GLY A 142 -7.37 2.84 5.95
C GLY A 142 -6.42 1.90 5.22
N GLY A 143 -5.21 2.36 4.94
CA GLY A 143 -4.13 1.49 4.47
C GLY A 143 -3.42 0.74 5.59
N THR A 144 -2.60 -0.24 5.24
CA THR A 144 -1.67 -0.91 6.16
C THR A 144 -0.23 -0.61 5.76
N ILE A 145 0.57 -0.18 6.72
CA ILE A 145 1.99 0.11 6.55
C ILE A 145 2.78 -0.93 7.34
N THR A 146 3.69 -1.64 6.68
CA THR A 146 4.68 -2.50 7.34
C THR A 146 6.03 -1.81 7.30
N PHE A 147 6.66 -1.67 8.46
CA PHE A 147 7.92 -0.95 8.61
C PHE A 147 8.85 -1.64 9.60
N CYS A 148 10.15 -1.41 9.43
CA CYS A 148 11.16 -1.74 10.43
C CYS A 148 11.37 -0.54 11.34
N PHE A 149 11.26 -0.75 12.65
CA PHE A 149 11.65 0.22 13.66
C PHE A 149 12.87 -0.26 14.44
N GLU A 150 13.94 0.52 14.36
CA GLU A 150 15.17 0.27 15.09
C GLU A 150 15.31 1.34 16.18
N PRO A 151 15.06 0.99 17.46
CA PRO A 151 15.11 1.98 18.52
C PRO A 151 16.52 2.53 18.69
N ASP A 152 16.62 3.81 19.02
CA ASP A 152 17.85 4.38 19.52
C ASP A 152 18.25 3.63 20.80
N PRO A 153 19.53 3.24 20.98
CA PRO A 153 19.98 2.51 22.17
C PRO A 153 19.69 3.22 23.50
N SER A 154 19.48 4.53 23.48
CA SER A 154 19.15 5.34 24.65
C SER A 154 17.64 5.44 24.92
N LEU A 155 16.79 4.98 24.01
CA LEU A 155 15.35 5.02 24.17
C LEU A 155 14.88 4.02 25.24
N ASP A 156 14.11 4.49 26.21
CA ASP A 156 13.30 3.63 27.09
C ASP A 156 12.09 3.12 26.30
N VAL A 157 12.27 1.97 25.66
CA VAL A 157 11.31 1.38 24.72
C VAL A 157 10.06 0.90 25.44
N ASN A 158 8.89 1.25 24.89
CA ASN A 158 7.60 0.69 25.30
C ASN A 158 7.36 -0.66 24.59
N THR A 159 7.74 -1.76 25.23
CA THR A 159 7.55 -3.10 24.64
C THR A 159 6.08 -3.47 24.48
N ASP A 160 5.20 -2.97 25.34
CA ASP A 160 3.76 -3.23 25.25
C ASP A 160 3.14 -2.50 24.06
N GLU A 161 3.64 -1.32 23.71
CA GLU A 161 3.26 -0.63 22.47
C GLU A 161 3.69 -1.42 21.24
N LEU A 162 4.96 -1.82 21.19
CA LEU A 162 5.51 -2.58 20.06
C LEU A 162 4.74 -3.88 19.83
N ALA A 163 4.36 -4.59 20.91
CA ALA A 163 3.61 -5.83 20.83
C ALA A 163 2.21 -5.68 20.19
N LYS A 164 1.60 -4.48 20.20
CA LYS A 164 0.31 -4.23 19.55
C LYS A 164 0.41 -4.30 18.02
N PHE A 165 1.59 -3.99 17.49
CA PHE A 165 1.84 -3.85 16.07
C PHE A 165 2.81 -4.92 15.55
N ASP A 166 3.13 -5.94 16.35
CA ASP A 166 4.08 -6.98 15.98
C ASP A 166 3.63 -7.71 14.70
N ALA A 167 4.55 -7.81 13.74
CA ALA A 167 4.30 -8.40 12.43
C ALA A 167 5.25 -9.56 12.13
N ARG A 168 5.85 -10.16 13.17
CA ARG A 168 6.69 -11.36 13.07
C ARG A 168 5.93 -12.66 13.27
#